data_AF-A0A2C6AGP0-F1
#
_entry.id   AF-A0A2C6AGP0-F1
#
_cell.length_a   1.000
_cell.length_b   1.000
_cell.length_c   1.000
_cell.angle_alpha   90.00
_cell.angle_beta   90.00
_cell.angle_gamma   90.00
#
_symmetry.space_group_name_H-M   'P 1'
#
loop_
_entity.id
_entity.type
_entity.pdbx_description
1 polymer ?
#
loop_
_entity_poly.entity_id
_entity_poly.type
_entity_poly.pdbx_seq_one_letter_code
_entity_poly.pdbx_strand_id
1 'polypeptide(L)'
;MTSFQRSLDSCEQPDLQHLHGFFLSDQRLSPIRQLVPLFSASKTDGFRDIMIPIPRSRLEKPDIPWQFSRRYDNLFWRGTVGNNSISNQALRGGHKFRLLHLLNRPHEHDKVTMVFPAPGQEDQFGAEKVLVAEANRAMPISAGMVDYSACEGENCEAVKQVFGTEADTEEALEYRYVLLTDEDDGPPGELIRTIRSGSVPFISTIFRTWYTERLVPWLHFVPVDVRYQALHTAFSYFTGTEKRPKINGRETGLQGRHFDGEWIGRRGQKWAEQALSKRDMEIYLFRLLLEWGRLIDDRRGEIGYRRMQDGSFQNDGWAHNE
;
A
#
# COMPACT_ATOMS: atom_id res chain seq x y z
N MET A 1 10.80 11.20 8.31
CA MET A 1 10.66 9.89 8.99
C MET A 1 11.30 8.84 8.10
N THR A 2 12.36 8.15 8.53
CA THR A 2 13.21 7.28 7.67
C THR A 2 12.94 5.78 7.81
N SER A 3 11.97 5.33 8.64
CA SER A 3 11.66 3.92 8.83
C SER A 3 10.20 3.60 8.48
N PHE A 4 10.00 2.80 7.42
CA PHE A 4 8.68 2.31 6.99
C PHE A 4 7.99 1.45 8.06
N GLN A 5 8.76 0.70 8.86
CA GLN A 5 8.19 -0.09 9.95
C GLN A 5 7.54 0.78 11.02
N ARG A 6 8.07 1.98 11.27
CA ARG A 6 7.49 2.95 12.21
C ARG A 6 6.30 3.71 11.61
N SER A 7 6.22 3.90 10.29
CA SER A 7 5.03 4.53 9.70
C SER A 7 3.79 3.63 9.75
N LEU A 8 3.97 2.32 9.94
CA LEU A 8 2.87 1.37 10.17
C LEU A 8 2.42 1.32 11.64
N ASP A 9 3.10 2.03 12.54
CA ASP A 9 2.77 2.10 13.96
C ASP A 9 1.74 3.22 14.21
N SER A 10 0.57 2.86 14.72
CA SER A 10 -0.50 3.83 14.99
C SER A 10 -0.23 4.68 16.23
N CYS A 11 0.64 4.26 17.15
CA CYS A 11 1.04 5.08 18.31
C CYS A 11 1.94 6.25 17.89
N GLU A 12 2.79 6.05 16.88
CA GLU A 12 3.64 7.10 16.29
C GLU A 12 2.86 8.02 15.35
N GLN A 13 1.69 7.58 14.88
CA GLN A 13 0.82 8.32 13.97
C GLN A 13 -0.66 8.25 14.39
N PRO A 14 -1.03 8.80 15.57
CA PRO A 14 -2.37 8.63 16.14
C PRO A 14 -3.47 9.28 15.29
N ASP A 15 -3.14 10.28 14.49
CA ASP A 15 -4.07 10.93 13.57
C ASP A 15 -4.59 9.97 12.49
N LEU A 16 -3.89 8.88 12.17
CA LEU A 16 -4.37 7.87 11.22
C LEU A 16 -5.73 7.27 11.61
N GLN A 17 -6.07 7.24 12.91
CA GLN A 17 -7.38 6.80 13.39
C GLN A 17 -8.54 7.65 12.86
N HIS A 18 -8.25 8.89 12.46
CA HIS A 18 -9.24 9.83 11.90
C HIS A 18 -9.12 10.00 10.38
N LEU A 19 -8.19 9.28 9.75
CA LEU A 19 -7.82 9.46 8.35
C LEU A 19 -7.93 8.19 7.52
N HIS A 20 -8.15 7.03 8.14
CA HIS A 20 -8.18 5.74 7.47
C HIS A 20 -9.53 5.04 7.57
N GLY A 21 -9.96 4.41 6.48
CA GLY A 21 -11.27 3.79 6.36
C GLY A 21 -11.52 2.73 7.44
N PHE A 22 -10.52 1.86 7.69
CA PHE A 22 -10.54 0.83 8.74
C PHE A 22 -10.98 1.29 10.13
N PHE A 23 -10.64 2.53 10.53
CA PHE A 23 -11.01 3.08 11.85
C PHE A 23 -12.30 3.89 11.81
N LEU A 24 -12.70 4.37 10.63
CA LEU A 24 -13.85 5.26 10.43
C LEU A 24 -15.12 4.54 9.99
N SER A 25 -14.97 3.36 9.38
CA SER A 25 -16.05 2.47 9.01
C SER A 25 -16.62 1.78 10.24
N ASP A 26 -17.93 1.57 10.27
CA ASP A 26 -18.58 0.84 11.35
C ASP A 26 -18.11 -0.63 11.36
N GLN A 27 -17.32 -0.99 12.37
CA GLN A 27 -16.89 -2.37 12.53
C GLN A 27 -18.06 -3.19 13.08
N ARG A 28 -18.48 -4.20 12.31
CA ARG A 28 -19.61 -5.08 12.67
C ARG A 28 -19.38 -5.87 13.97
N LEU A 29 -18.13 -5.98 14.43
CA LEU A 29 -17.74 -6.79 15.58
C LEU A 29 -16.80 -6.01 16.49
N SER A 30 -17.02 -6.14 17.81
CA SER A 30 -16.09 -5.60 18.80
C SER A 30 -14.79 -6.40 18.82
N PRO A 31 -13.62 -5.74 18.94
CA PRO A 31 -12.35 -6.43 19.00
C PRO A 31 -12.25 -7.27 20.28
N ILE A 32 -11.58 -8.42 20.16
CA ILE A 32 -11.28 -9.27 21.31
C ILE A 32 -10.21 -8.57 22.16
N ARG A 33 -10.53 -8.32 23.44
CA ARG A 33 -9.65 -7.61 24.39
C ARG A 33 -8.69 -8.52 25.16
N GLN A 34 -8.87 -9.83 25.04
CA GLN A 34 -8.01 -10.83 25.67
C GLN A 34 -6.98 -11.33 24.65
N LEU A 35 -5.76 -11.61 25.08
CA LEU A 35 -4.76 -12.19 24.19
C LEU A 35 -5.15 -13.63 23.89
N VAL A 36 -5.60 -13.87 22.66
CA VAL A 36 -5.96 -15.19 22.14
C VAL A 36 -5.29 -15.42 20.80
N PRO A 37 -4.92 -16.67 20.45
CA PRO A 37 -4.19 -16.96 19.23
C PRO A 37 -5.11 -16.91 18.01
N LEU A 38 -5.22 -15.73 17.40
CA LEU A 38 -5.97 -15.52 16.15
C LEU A 38 -5.01 -15.54 14.97
N PHE A 39 -5.39 -16.26 13.92
CA PHE A 39 -4.68 -16.26 12.66
C PHE A 39 -5.40 -15.36 11.66
N SER A 40 -4.68 -14.42 11.08
CA SER A 40 -5.26 -13.45 10.14
C SER A 40 -4.36 -13.22 8.92
N ALA A 41 -4.97 -12.86 7.80
CA ALA A 41 -4.29 -12.56 6.54
C ALA A 41 -3.53 -11.22 6.57
N SER A 42 -3.95 -10.31 7.45
CA SER A 42 -3.45 -8.96 7.65
C SER A 42 -3.81 -8.44 9.03
N LYS A 43 -3.05 -7.48 9.54
CA LYS A 43 -3.37 -6.77 10.79
C LYS A 43 -2.88 -5.33 10.79
N THR A 44 -3.47 -4.47 11.58
CA THR A 44 -2.92 -3.16 11.93
C THR A 44 -2.17 -3.25 13.26
N ASP A 45 -1.44 -2.19 13.66
CA ASP A 45 -0.55 -2.25 14.82
C ASP A 45 -1.24 -2.58 16.17
N GLY A 46 -2.50 -2.14 16.33
CA GLY A 46 -3.32 -2.43 17.51
C GLY A 46 -3.71 -3.91 17.67
N PHE A 47 -3.44 -4.74 16.66
CA PHE A 47 -3.84 -6.15 16.60
C PHE A 47 -2.62 -7.08 16.74
N ARG A 48 -2.81 -8.19 17.45
CA ARG A 48 -1.73 -9.16 17.78
C ARG A 48 -1.86 -10.49 17.06
N ASP A 49 -2.65 -10.52 16.00
CA ASP A 49 -2.89 -11.69 15.17
C ASP A 49 -1.57 -12.29 14.63
N ILE A 50 -1.56 -13.61 14.55
CA ILE A 50 -0.52 -14.40 13.94
C ILE A 50 -0.77 -14.38 12.43
N MET A 51 0.20 -13.83 11.70
CA MET A 51 0.07 -13.61 10.27
C MET A 51 0.14 -14.91 9.49
N ILE A 52 -0.89 -15.23 8.70
CA ILE A 52 -0.91 -16.34 7.73
C ILE A 52 -1.01 -15.83 6.30
N PRO A 53 -0.42 -16.53 5.33
CA PRO A 53 -0.36 -16.05 3.97
C PRO A 53 -1.61 -16.50 3.20
N ILE A 54 -2.72 -15.78 3.41
CA ILE A 54 -3.95 -15.96 2.64
C ILE A 54 -3.95 -14.95 1.48
N PRO A 55 -4.00 -15.39 0.21
CA PRO A 55 -4.14 -14.49 -0.92
C PRO A 55 -5.48 -13.73 -0.87
N ARG A 56 -5.43 -12.40 -0.99
CA ARG A 56 -6.63 -11.56 -1.05
C ARG A 56 -7.29 -11.58 -2.43
N SER A 57 -6.48 -11.52 -3.50
CA SER A 57 -6.96 -11.65 -4.87
C SER A 57 -7.04 -13.14 -5.25
N ARG A 58 -8.21 -13.57 -5.75
CA ARG A 58 -8.45 -14.96 -6.22
C ARG A 58 -8.01 -15.20 -7.66
N LEU A 59 -7.80 -14.13 -8.44
CA LEU A 59 -7.51 -14.19 -9.87
C LEU A 59 -6.11 -13.63 -10.12
N GLU A 60 -5.12 -14.50 -10.30
CA GLU A 60 -3.80 -14.10 -10.78
C GLU A 60 -3.88 -13.80 -12.29
N LYS A 61 -4.36 -12.60 -12.64
CA LYS A 61 -4.22 -12.09 -14.00
C LYS A 61 -2.73 -11.82 -14.27
N PRO A 62 -2.16 -12.31 -15.38
CA PRO A 62 -0.77 -12.07 -15.70
C PRO A 62 -0.51 -10.57 -15.94
N ASP A 63 0.76 -10.20 -15.94
CA ASP A 63 1.20 -8.90 -16.42
C ASP A 63 0.96 -8.76 -17.93
N ILE A 64 0.92 -7.51 -18.39
CA ILE A 64 0.87 -7.16 -19.80
C ILE A 64 2.28 -7.30 -20.38
N PRO A 65 2.46 -7.89 -21.58
CA PRO A 65 3.78 -8.09 -22.19
C PRO A 65 4.44 -6.80 -22.72
N TRP A 66 3.94 -5.62 -22.32
CA TRP A 66 4.45 -4.33 -22.77
C TRP A 66 5.73 -3.96 -22.01
N GLN A 67 6.71 -3.49 -22.78
CA GLN A 67 7.89 -2.81 -22.22
C GLN A 67 7.46 -1.58 -21.43
N PHE A 68 8.21 -1.25 -20.37
CA PHE A 68 7.93 -0.12 -19.49
C PHE A 68 7.74 1.20 -20.27
N SER A 69 8.58 1.44 -21.27
CA SER A 69 8.52 2.62 -22.13
C SER A 69 7.23 2.73 -22.94
N ARG A 70 6.54 1.62 -23.22
CA ARG A 70 5.27 1.58 -23.97
C ARG A 70 4.02 1.68 -23.09
N ARG A 71 4.15 1.55 -21.78
CA ARG A 71 3.07 1.78 -20.82
C ARG A 71 2.75 3.27 -20.73
N TYR A 72 1.50 3.61 -20.42
CA TYR A 72 1.07 4.99 -20.27
C TYR A 72 1.82 5.67 -19.13
N ASP A 73 2.34 6.87 -19.38
CA ASP A 73 3.16 7.63 -18.43
C ASP A 73 2.33 8.41 -17.41
N ASN A 74 1.31 7.74 -16.85
CA ASN A 74 0.39 8.29 -15.88
C ASN A 74 0.45 7.47 -14.58
N LEU A 75 0.03 8.09 -13.48
CA LEU A 75 -0.30 7.39 -12.25
C LEU A 75 -1.74 6.90 -12.33
N PHE A 76 -1.96 5.61 -12.17
CA PHE A 76 -3.28 5.00 -12.17
C PHE A 76 -3.70 4.58 -10.77
N TRP A 77 -4.94 4.90 -10.40
CA TRP A 77 -5.57 4.43 -9.17
C TRP A 77 -7.04 4.14 -9.43
N ARG A 78 -7.54 3.04 -8.86
CA ARG A 78 -8.97 2.76 -8.77
C ARG A 78 -9.31 2.24 -7.38
N GLY A 79 -10.34 2.81 -6.79
CA GLY A 79 -10.87 2.40 -5.50
C GLY A 79 -12.18 1.63 -5.64
N THR A 80 -12.45 0.81 -4.63
CA THR A 80 -13.79 0.26 -4.40
C THR A 80 -14.46 1.03 -3.27
N VAL A 81 -15.77 1.23 -3.35
CA VAL A 81 -16.52 1.76 -2.23
C VAL A 81 -16.85 0.61 -1.29
N GLY A 82 -16.49 0.76 -0.02
CA GLY A 82 -16.50 -0.33 0.96
C GLY A 82 -17.87 -1.00 1.11
N ASN A 83 -17.84 -2.18 1.73
CA ASN A 83 -19.04 -2.95 2.01
C ASN A 83 -19.86 -2.22 3.09
N ASN A 84 -21.12 -1.86 2.79
CA ASN A 84 -22.15 -1.24 3.65
C ASN A 84 -22.28 0.29 3.57
N SER A 85 -23.11 0.84 4.48
CA SER A 85 -23.34 2.26 4.63
C SER A 85 -22.06 3.00 4.99
N ILE A 86 -21.80 4.09 4.25
CA ILE A 86 -20.69 4.98 4.51
C ILE A 86 -21.09 5.91 5.67
N SER A 87 -20.36 5.87 6.77
CA SER A 87 -20.58 6.82 7.87
C SER A 87 -20.21 8.24 7.46
N ASN A 88 -20.82 9.26 8.08
CA ASN A 88 -20.47 10.67 7.82
C ASN A 88 -18.98 10.96 8.07
N GLN A 89 -18.39 10.25 9.04
CA GLN A 89 -16.98 10.39 9.35
C GLN A 89 -16.11 9.73 8.27
N ALA A 90 -16.46 8.53 7.81
CA ALA A 90 -15.76 7.86 6.72
C ALA A 90 -15.84 8.64 5.41
N LEU A 91 -17.00 9.22 5.07
CA LEU A 91 -17.19 10.02 3.87
C LEU A 91 -16.21 11.21 3.79
N ARG A 92 -15.93 11.86 4.93
CA ARG A 92 -15.09 13.06 5.01
C ARG A 92 -13.63 12.75 5.32
N GLY A 93 -13.38 11.76 6.18
CA GLY A 93 -12.07 11.42 6.72
C GLY A 93 -11.40 10.23 6.03
N GLY A 94 -12.16 9.40 5.32
CA GLY A 94 -11.65 8.16 4.73
C GLY A 94 -10.60 8.42 3.67
N HIS A 95 -9.47 7.73 3.77
CA HIS A 95 -8.34 7.83 2.86
C HIS A 95 -8.71 7.75 1.36
N LYS A 96 -9.60 6.84 0.94
CA LYS A 96 -10.06 6.73 -0.47
C LYS A 96 -10.80 7.98 -0.94
N PHE A 97 -11.73 8.50 -0.13
CA PHE A 97 -12.51 9.69 -0.47
C PHE A 97 -11.67 10.97 -0.41
N ARG A 98 -10.75 11.07 0.55
CA ARG A 98 -9.79 12.18 0.61
C ARG A 98 -8.86 12.19 -0.60
N LEU A 99 -8.41 11.03 -1.06
CA LEU A 99 -7.62 10.91 -2.28
C LEU A 99 -8.42 11.37 -3.51
N LEU A 100 -9.66 10.93 -3.65
CA LEU A 100 -10.54 11.37 -4.74
C LEU A 100 -10.84 12.86 -4.69
N HIS A 101 -11.08 13.41 -3.51
CA HIS A 101 -11.24 14.84 -3.34
C HIS A 101 -9.99 15.59 -3.77
N LEU A 102 -8.81 15.15 -3.31
CA LEU A 102 -7.52 15.73 -3.69
C LEU A 102 -7.30 15.71 -5.22
N LEU A 103 -7.61 14.61 -5.90
CA LEU A 103 -7.29 14.43 -7.31
C LEU A 103 -8.36 14.99 -8.27
N ASN A 104 -9.64 14.79 -7.95
CA ASN A 104 -10.74 15.07 -8.88
C ASN A 104 -11.54 16.31 -8.51
N ARG A 105 -11.58 16.70 -7.22
CA ARG A 105 -12.43 17.79 -6.71
C ARG A 105 -11.74 18.65 -5.63
N PRO A 106 -10.52 19.15 -5.85
CA PRO A 106 -9.81 19.91 -4.82
C PRO A 106 -10.52 21.23 -4.52
N HIS A 107 -10.46 21.67 -3.26
CA HIS A 107 -10.94 23.01 -2.89
C HIS A 107 -9.98 24.08 -3.45
N GLU A 108 -10.50 25.28 -3.74
CA GLU A 108 -9.74 26.38 -4.37
C GLU A 108 -8.46 26.77 -3.62
N HIS A 109 -8.44 26.53 -2.32
CA HIS A 109 -7.35 26.90 -1.42
C HIS A 109 -6.48 25.72 -0.98
N ASP A 110 -6.77 24.51 -1.46
CA ASP A 110 -5.99 23.32 -1.10
C ASP A 110 -4.59 23.41 -1.69
N LYS A 111 -3.59 23.07 -0.86
CA LYS A 111 -2.19 23.12 -1.23
C LYS A 111 -1.48 21.83 -0.90
N VAL A 112 -0.66 21.36 -1.83
CA VAL A 112 0.32 20.28 -1.63
C VAL A 112 1.73 20.85 -1.56
N THR A 113 2.64 20.08 -0.97
CA THR A 113 4.07 20.41 -1.03
C THR A 113 4.66 19.70 -2.23
N MET A 114 5.30 20.45 -3.13
CA MET A 114 6.08 19.92 -4.24
C MET A 114 7.54 20.32 -4.12
N VAL A 115 8.44 19.50 -4.66
CA VAL A 115 9.88 19.79 -4.67
C VAL A 115 10.32 20.07 -6.10
N PHE A 116 10.97 21.21 -6.30
CA PHE A 116 11.44 21.67 -7.61
C PHE A 116 12.90 22.14 -7.54
N PRO A 117 13.58 22.25 -8.69
CA PRO A 117 14.83 22.99 -8.77
C PRO A 117 14.65 24.44 -8.33
N ALA A 118 15.63 24.96 -7.59
CA ALA A 118 15.68 26.34 -7.17
C ALA A 118 15.84 27.24 -8.41
N PRO A 119 15.20 28.43 -8.43
CA PRO A 119 15.31 29.35 -9.56
C PRO A 119 16.78 29.65 -9.92
N GLY A 120 17.19 29.30 -11.13
CA GLY A 120 18.56 29.53 -11.62
C GLY A 120 19.62 28.56 -11.09
N GLN A 121 19.23 27.50 -10.36
CA GLN A 121 20.14 26.47 -9.84
C GLN A 121 19.56 25.07 -10.06
N GLU A 122 20.04 24.35 -11.07
CA GLU A 122 19.50 23.02 -11.45
C GLU A 122 19.76 21.93 -10.41
N ASP A 123 20.86 22.04 -9.63
CA ASP A 123 21.27 21.02 -8.66
C ASP A 123 20.76 21.27 -7.23
N GLN A 124 20.10 22.40 -6.98
CA GLN A 124 19.53 22.72 -5.67
C GLN A 124 18.02 22.57 -5.71
N PHE A 125 17.45 21.93 -4.70
CA PHE A 125 16.02 21.65 -4.64
C PHE A 125 15.36 22.36 -3.46
N GLY A 126 14.20 22.95 -3.71
CA GLY A 126 13.38 23.64 -2.72
C GLY A 126 11.98 23.06 -2.64
N ALA A 127 11.43 23.00 -1.42
CA ALA A 127 10.03 22.64 -1.20
C ALA A 127 9.15 23.89 -1.34
N GLU A 128 8.10 23.79 -2.15
CA GLU A 128 7.14 24.85 -2.41
C GLU A 128 5.72 24.37 -2.13
N LYS A 129 4.86 25.31 -1.68
CA LYS A 129 3.43 25.07 -1.62
C LYS A 129 2.82 25.38 -2.97
N VAL A 130 2.06 24.43 -3.51
CA VAL A 130 1.43 24.47 -4.83
C VAL A 130 -0.06 24.23 -4.67
N LEU A 131 -0.89 25.01 -5.37
CA LEU A 131 -2.33 24.75 -5.41
C LEU A 131 -2.59 23.37 -6.01
N VAL A 132 -3.44 22.58 -5.37
CA VAL A 132 -3.71 21.20 -5.82
C VAL A 132 -4.24 21.19 -7.26
N ALA A 133 -5.08 22.16 -7.63
CA ALA A 133 -5.56 22.31 -9.00
C ALA A 133 -4.43 22.60 -10.02
N GLU A 134 -3.34 23.25 -9.63
CA GLU A 134 -2.15 23.41 -10.48
C GLU A 134 -1.35 22.11 -10.56
N ALA A 135 -1.13 21.46 -9.41
CA ALA A 135 -0.41 20.19 -9.34
C ALA A 135 -1.10 19.08 -10.16
N ASN A 136 -2.42 18.94 -10.06
CA ASN A 136 -3.21 17.96 -10.83
C ASN A 136 -3.20 18.28 -12.34
N ARG A 137 -3.16 19.55 -12.74
CA ARG A 137 -3.03 19.92 -14.16
C ARG A 137 -1.64 19.61 -14.70
N ALA A 138 -0.61 19.74 -13.88
CA ALA A 138 0.76 19.43 -14.25
C ALA A 138 1.02 17.91 -14.30
N MET A 139 0.36 17.13 -13.44
CA MET A 139 0.63 15.71 -13.23
C MET A 139 -0.49 14.82 -13.78
N PRO A 140 -0.21 13.93 -14.75
CA PRO A 140 -1.22 13.08 -15.34
C PRO A 140 -1.57 11.92 -14.40
N ILE A 141 -2.68 12.06 -13.68
CA ILE A 141 -3.17 11.07 -12.73
C ILE A 141 -4.58 10.64 -13.18
N SER A 142 -4.77 9.34 -13.39
CA SER A 142 -6.05 8.71 -13.67
C SER A 142 -6.56 8.08 -12.37
N ALA A 143 -7.58 8.69 -11.74
CA ALA A 143 -8.13 8.25 -10.47
C ALA A 143 -9.66 8.21 -10.50
N GLY A 144 -10.24 7.11 -10.00
CA GLY A 144 -11.69 6.92 -9.98
C GLY A 144 -12.14 5.81 -9.05
N MET A 145 -13.46 5.68 -8.86
CA MET A 145 -14.09 4.52 -8.21
C MET A 145 -14.68 3.60 -9.27
N VAL A 146 -14.53 2.29 -9.08
CA VAL A 146 -14.95 1.29 -10.08
C VAL A 146 -16.04 0.35 -9.60
N ASP A 147 -16.20 0.24 -8.28
CA ASP A 147 -17.17 -0.67 -7.67
C ASP A 147 -17.96 0.05 -6.57
N TYR A 148 -19.27 0.05 -6.75
CA TYR A 148 -20.26 0.58 -5.82
C TYR A 148 -21.28 -0.50 -5.40
N SER A 149 -21.09 -1.75 -5.83
CA SER A 149 -22.08 -2.82 -5.72
C SER A 149 -22.45 -3.16 -4.28
N ALA A 150 -21.49 -3.05 -3.35
CA ALA A 150 -21.67 -3.32 -1.93
C ALA A 150 -22.06 -2.09 -1.09
N CYS A 151 -22.24 -0.94 -1.74
CA CYS A 151 -22.43 0.36 -1.09
C CYS A 151 -23.92 0.73 -1.04
N GLU A 152 -24.38 1.18 0.13
CA GLU A 152 -25.79 1.46 0.41
C GLU A 152 -25.98 2.79 1.18
N GLY A 153 -27.17 3.38 1.09
CA GLY A 153 -27.57 4.58 1.85
C GLY A 153 -27.23 5.91 1.19
N GLU A 154 -27.64 7.01 1.83
CA GLU A 154 -27.58 8.37 1.26
C GLU A 154 -26.15 8.83 0.93
N ASN A 155 -25.18 8.51 1.80
CA ASN A 155 -23.79 8.84 1.56
C ASN A 155 -23.21 8.09 0.36
N CYS A 156 -23.73 6.89 0.05
CA CYS A 156 -23.37 6.17 -1.17
C CYS A 156 -23.80 6.94 -2.41
N GLU A 157 -25.06 7.39 -2.42
CA GLU A 157 -25.62 8.17 -3.53
C GLU A 157 -24.89 9.51 -3.70
N ALA A 158 -24.49 10.16 -2.61
CA ALA A 158 -23.65 11.36 -2.67
C ALA A 158 -22.30 11.09 -3.35
N VAL A 159 -21.62 9.99 -3.04
CA VAL A 159 -20.35 9.62 -3.71
C VAL A 159 -20.59 9.38 -5.20
N LYS A 160 -21.63 8.61 -5.56
CA LYS A 160 -22.00 8.34 -6.96
C LYS A 160 -22.28 9.63 -7.74
N GLN A 161 -23.00 10.58 -7.14
CA GLN A 161 -23.30 11.87 -7.77
C GLN A 161 -22.06 12.74 -7.98
N VAL A 162 -21.11 12.74 -7.04
CA VAL A 162 -19.92 13.59 -7.11
C VAL A 162 -18.85 13.03 -8.06
N PHE A 163 -18.66 11.71 -8.03
CA PHE A 163 -17.55 11.03 -8.70
C PHE A 163 -17.96 10.17 -9.90
N GLY A 164 -19.25 10.00 -10.16
CA GLY A 164 -19.77 9.21 -11.28
C GLY A 164 -19.74 7.70 -11.02
N THR A 165 -20.45 6.96 -11.87
CA THR A 165 -20.63 5.50 -11.80
C THR A 165 -20.27 4.81 -13.10
N GLU A 166 -19.50 5.48 -13.97
CA GLU A 166 -19.11 4.90 -15.24
C GLU A 166 -18.25 3.66 -14.98
N ALA A 167 -18.57 2.57 -15.68
CA ALA A 167 -17.80 1.35 -15.61
C ALA A 167 -16.42 1.63 -16.18
N ASP A 168 -15.41 1.51 -15.34
CA ASP A 168 -14.03 1.57 -15.80
C ASP A 168 -13.58 0.19 -16.27
N THR A 169 -13.15 0.13 -17.52
CA THR A 169 -12.60 -1.09 -18.13
C THR A 169 -11.09 -1.02 -18.30
N GLU A 170 -10.43 0.05 -17.82
CA GLU A 170 -8.99 0.20 -17.90
C GLU A 170 -8.25 -0.86 -17.08
N GLU A 171 -7.15 -1.37 -17.63
CA GLU A 171 -6.27 -2.30 -16.94
C GLU A 171 -5.12 -1.52 -16.28
N ALA A 172 -5.03 -1.61 -14.95
CA ALA A 172 -4.03 -0.90 -14.15
C ALA A 172 -2.60 -1.12 -14.64
N LEU A 173 -2.27 -2.33 -15.12
CA LEU A 173 -0.94 -2.66 -15.59
C LEU A 173 -0.59 -2.06 -16.96
N GLU A 174 -1.52 -1.40 -17.68
CA GLU A 174 -1.20 -0.60 -18.87
C GLU A 174 -0.42 0.67 -18.53
N TYR A 175 -0.44 1.06 -17.26
CA TYR A 175 0.18 2.27 -16.74
C TYR A 175 1.56 2.00 -16.14
N ARG A 176 2.47 2.95 -16.30
CA ARG A 176 3.82 2.86 -15.70
C ARG A 176 3.77 2.87 -14.18
N TYR A 177 2.86 3.62 -13.58
CA TYR A 177 2.79 3.80 -12.14
C TYR A 177 1.39 3.45 -11.64
N VAL A 178 1.30 2.63 -10.61
CA VAL A 178 0.02 2.16 -10.05
C VAL A 178 -0.01 2.47 -8.56
N LEU A 179 -0.91 3.35 -8.15
CA LEU A 179 -1.18 3.63 -6.74
C LEU A 179 -2.08 2.53 -6.17
N LEU A 180 -1.68 2.01 -5.02
CA LEU A 180 -2.33 0.94 -4.29
C LEU A 180 -2.64 1.46 -2.89
N THR A 181 -3.92 1.52 -2.57
CA THR A 181 -4.43 1.94 -1.26
C THR A 181 -5.09 0.76 -0.57
N ASP A 182 -5.13 0.80 0.74
CA ASP A 182 -5.90 -0.15 1.52
C ASP A 182 -7.40 -0.11 1.16
N GLU A 183 -8.08 -1.18 1.55
CA GLU A 183 -9.53 -1.17 1.70
C GLU A 183 -9.90 -0.99 3.17
N ASP A 184 -11.19 -0.80 3.43
CA ASP A 184 -11.68 -0.54 4.79
C ASP A 184 -11.51 -1.76 5.71
N ASP A 185 -11.27 -2.95 5.15
CA ASP A 185 -11.12 -4.23 5.84
C ASP A 185 -9.77 -4.94 5.58
N GLY A 186 -8.81 -4.31 4.87
CA GLY A 186 -7.53 -4.96 4.60
C GLY A 186 -6.57 -4.26 3.64
N PRO A 187 -5.38 -4.85 3.41
CA PRO A 187 -4.31 -4.30 2.56
C PRO A 187 -4.70 -4.27 1.07
N PRO A 188 -4.02 -3.52 0.20
CA PRO A 188 -4.43 -3.40 -1.21
C PRO A 188 -4.49 -4.77 -1.89
N GLY A 189 -5.62 -5.09 -2.55
CA GLY A 189 -5.86 -6.43 -3.09
C GLY A 189 -4.89 -6.83 -4.21
N GLU A 190 -4.51 -5.86 -5.04
CA GLU A 190 -3.67 -6.06 -6.23
C GLU A 190 -2.16 -5.92 -5.94
N LEU A 191 -1.76 -5.71 -4.68
CA LEU A 191 -0.37 -5.37 -4.32
C LEU A 191 0.65 -6.37 -4.87
N ILE A 192 0.44 -7.67 -4.61
CA ILE A 192 1.37 -8.71 -5.07
C ILE A 192 1.38 -8.82 -6.60
N ARG A 193 0.23 -8.60 -7.25
CA ARG A 193 0.14 -8.61 -8.71
C ARG A 193 0.94 -7.46 -9.31
N THR A 194 0.79 -6.24 -8.80
CA THR A 194 1.56 -5.08 -9.27
C THR A 194 3.05 -5.24 -9.00
N ILE A 195 3.44 -5.76 -7.83
CA ILE A 195 4.85 -6.06 -7.50
C ILE A 195 5.47 -7.06 -8.48
N ARG A 196 4.70 -8.05 -8.96
CA ARG A 196 5.15 -9.04 -9.97
C ARG A 196 5.14 -8.51 -11.41
N SER A 197 4.60 -7.32 -11.63
CA SER A 197 4.45 -6.71 -12.97
C SER A 197 5.64 -5.82 -13.33
N GLY A 198 5.66 -5.34 -14.58
CA GLY A 198 6.56 -4.28 -15.02
C GLY A 198 6.17 -2.86 -14.58
N SER A 199 5.01 -2.65 -13.96
CA SER A 199 4.58 -1.35 -13.43
C SER A 199 5.24 -1.03 -12.08
N VAL A 200 5.39 0.25 -11.75
CA VAL A 200 5.94 0.73 -10.49
C VAL A 200 4.83 0.84 -9.44
N PRO A 201 4.87 0.05 -8.36
CA PRO A 201 3.88 0.13 -7.31
C PRO A 201 4.12 1.34 -6.42
N PHE A 202 3.11 2.20 -6.27
CA PHE A 202 3.02 3.23 -5.25
C PHE A 202 2.12 2.70 -4.15
N ILE A 203 2.62 2.51 -2.92
CA ILE A 203 1.87 1.80 -1.88
C ILE A 203 1.59 2.73 -0.71
N SER A 204 0.30 2.91 -0.42
CA SER A 204 -0.21 3.57 0.78
C SER A 204 -0.97 2.55 1.63
N THR A 205 -0.34 2.06 2.69
CA THR A 205 -0.92 1.03 3.57
C THR A 205 -0.60 1.26 5.04
N ILE A 206 -1.54 0.92 5.92
CA ILE A 206 -1.35 0.79 7.38
C ILE A 206 -1.31 -0.69 7.82
N PHE A 207 -1.53 -1.62 6.90
CA PHE A 207 -1.59 -3.05 7.23
C PHE A 207 -0.22 -3.70 7.17
N ARG A 208 -0.04 -4.64 8.08
CA ARG A 208 1.03 -5.63 8.07
C ARG A 208 0.48 -6.94 7.50
N THR A 209 1.30 -7.60 6.68
CA THR A 209 1.03 -8.89 6.05
C THR A 209 2.26 -9.79 6.20
N TRP A 210 2.15 -11.05 5.77
CA TRP A 210 3.29 -11.98 5.78
C TRP A 210 4.46 -11.53 4.90
N TYR A 211 4.22 -10.64 3.93
CA TYR A 211 5.23 -10.12 3.02
C TYR A 211 5.76 -8.73 3.40
N THR A 212 5.22 -8.06 4.43
CA THR A 212 5.63 -6.71 4.83
C THR A 212 7.14 -6.61 5.12
N GLU A 213 7.71 -7.59 5.81
CA GLU A 213 9.15 -7.60 6.13
C GLU A 213 10.04 -8.01 4.95
N ARG A 214 9.44 -8.55 3.89
CA ARG A 214 10.14 -8.97 2.66
C ARG A 214 10.20 -7.83 1.64
N LEU A 215 9.36 -6.80 1.77
CA LEU A 215 9.34 -5.67 0.84
C LEU A 215 10.09 -4.47 1.41
N VAL A 216 10.95 -3.87 0.60
CA VAL A 216 11.78 -2.73 0.99
C VAL A 216 11.33 -1.49 0.21
N PRO A 217 10.94 -0.40 0.91
CA PRO A 217 10.56 0.86 0.25
C PRO A 217 11.73 1.43 -0.54
N TRP A 218 11.43 2.10 -1.66
CA TRP A 218 12.37 2.64 -2.65
C TRP A 218 13.25 1.60 -3.37
N LEU A 219 13.11 0.31 -3.04
CA LEU A 219 13.76 -0.79 -3.75
C LEU A 219 12.74 -1.63 -4.52
N HIS A 220 11.62 -2.00 -3.89
CA HIS A 220 10.56 -2.81 -4.50
C HIS A 220 9.30 -2.00 -4.83
N PHE A 221 9.11 -0.85 -4.20
CA PHE A 221 7.94 0.00 -4.38
C PHE A 221 8.21 1.43 -3.90
N VAL A 222 7.36 2.38 -4.28
CA VAL A 222 7.37 3.77 -3.79
C VAL A 222 6.41 3.90 -2.61
N PRO A 223 6.87 4.20 -1.39
CA PRO A 223 5.98 4.39 -0.24
C PRO A 223 5.21 5.71 -0.36
N VAL A 224 3.91 5.67 -0.11
CA VAL A 224 3.02 6.83 -0.08
C VAL A 224 2.37 6.91 1.29
N ASP A 225 2.41 8.09 1.90
CA ASP A 225 1.73 8.34 3.17
C ASP A 225 0.20 8.46 2.95
N VAL A 226 -0.60 7.95 3.88
CA VAL A 226 -2.08 7.99 3.85
C VAL A 226 -2.63 9.43 3.79
N ARG A 227 -1.84 10.43 4.16
CA ARG A 227 -2.19 11.86 4.05
C ARG A 227 -1.99 12.41 2.63
N TYR A 228 -1.30 11.68 1.76
CA TYR A 228 -1.02 11.99 0.35
C TYR A 228 -0.28 13.31 0.09
N GLN A 229 0.28 13.95 1.12
CA GLN A 229 0.92 15.27 1.01
C GLN A 229 2.13 15.30 0.05
N ALA A 230 2.79 14.15 -0.11
CA ALA A 230 3.97 13.99 -0.96
C ALA A 230 3.67 13.25 -2.27
N LEU A 231 2.41 12.91 -2.57
CA LEU A 231 2.04 12.11 -3.74
C LEU A 231 2.51 12.77 -5.04
N HIS A 232 2.19 14.05 -5.23
CA HIS A 232 2.61 14.82 -6.41
C HIS A 232 4.13 14.93 -6.53
N THR A 233 4.83 15.14 -5.41
CA THR A 233 6.31 15.20 -5.40
C THR A 233 6.92 13.86 -5.81
N ALA A 234 6.45 12.77 -5.20
CA ALA A 234 6.97 11.44 -5.49
C ALA A 234 6.71 11.06 -6.94
N PHE A 235 5.54 11.41 -7.49
CA PHE A 235 5.23 11.15 -8.88
C PHE A 235 6.04 12.05 -9.85
N SER A 236 6.17 13.35 -9.54
CA SER A 236 6.94 14.29 -10.37
C SER A 236 8.42 13.96 -10.43
N TYR A 237 8.98 13.27 -9.42
CA TYR A 237 10.35 12.77 -9.46
C TYR A 237 10.59 11.84 -10.68
N PHE A 238 9.63 10.96 -10.97
CA PHE A 238 9.78 9.99 -12.07
C PHE A 238 9.35 10.55 -13.43
N THR A 239 8.26 11.32 -13.47
CA THR A 239 7.71 11.83 -14.74
C THR A 239 8.24 13.18 -15.15
N GLY A 240 8.78 13.94 -14.20
CA GLY A 240 9.26 15.29 -14.42
C GLY A 240 8.15 16.31 -14.65
N THR A 241 8.53 17.57 -14.63
CA THR A 241 7.66 18.72 -14.90
C THR A 241 8.12 19.54 -16.11
N GLU A 242 9.12 19.06 -16.85
CA GLU A 242 9.46 19.60 -18.16
C GLU A 242 8.24 19.54 -19.10
N LYS A 243 7.96 20.64 -19.80
CA LYS A 243 6.84 20.77 -20.74
C LYS A 243 5.46 20.57 -20.10
N ARG A 244 5.36 20.57 -18.78
CA ARG A 244 4.09 20.63 -18.05
C ARG A 244 3.63 22.09 -17.92
N PRO A 245 2.33 22.33 -17.66
CA PRO A 245 1.85 23.65 -17.26
C PRO A 245 2.68 24.29 -16.16
N LYS A 246 2.81 25.62 -16.21
CA LYS A 246 3.48 26.41 -15.19
C LYS A 246 2.86 26.18 -13.81
N ILE A 247 3.71 26.12 -12.80
CA ILE A 247 3.33 25.99 -11.39
C ILE A 247 3.76 27.27 -10.68
N ASN A 248 2.88 27.85 -9.84
CA ASN A 248 3.15 29.13 -9.17
C ASN A 248 3.57 30.25 -10.15
N GLY A 249 3.04 30.23 -11.38
CA GLY A 249 3.33 31.22 -12.41
C GLY A 249 4.72 31.13 -13.07
N ARG A 250 5.56 30.15 -12.71
CA ARG A 250 6.90 29.96 -13.27
C ARG A 250 7.08 28.60 -13.94
N GLU A 251 8.09 28.51 -14.80
CA GLU A 251 8.58 27.22 -15.28
C GLU A 251 9.25 26.48 -14.11
N THR A 252 8.85 25.23 -13.91
CA THR A 252 9.40 24.32 -12.90
C THR A 252 9.97 23.09 -13.60
N GLY A 253 10.73 23.28 -14.69
CA GLY A 253 11.29 22.19 -15.49
C GLY A 253 12.14 21.25 -14.63
N LEU A 254 11.61 20.05 -14.38
CA LEU A 254 12.31 18.96 -13.72
C LEU A 254 12.38 17.82 -14.73
N GLN A 255 13.58 17.33 -15.00
CA GLN A 255 13.76 16.15 -15.83
C GLN A 255 13.23 14.92 -15.08
N GLY A 256 12.36 14.17 -15.74
CA GLY A 256 11.78 12.95 -15.17
C GLY A 256 12.77 11.78 -15.13
N ARG A 257 12.86 11.12 -13.97
CA ARG A 257 13.74 9.97 -13.72
C ARG A 257 13.03 8.63 -13.93
N HIS A 258 12.40 8.46 -15.09
CA HIS A 258 11.64 7.25 -15.42
C HIS A 258 12.47 5.95 -15.34
N PHE A 259 13.78 6.02 -15.58
CA PHE A 259 14.69 4.87 -15.41
C PHE A 259 14.78 4.39 -13.95
N ASP A 260 14.71 5.31 -12.98
CA ASP A 260 14.69 4.94 -11.56
C ASP A 260 13.39 4.22 -11.23
N GLY A 261 12.27 4.66 -11.83
CA GLY A 261 10.98 3.97 -11.75
C GLY A 261 11.05 2.56 -12.34
N GLU A 262 11.53 2.42 -13.58
CA GLU A 262 11.71 1.11 -14.23
C GLU A 262 12.60 0.18 -13.41
N TRP A 263 13.66 0.73 -12.79
CA TRP A 263 14.54 -0.03 -11.92
C TRP A 263 13.81 -0.55 -10.68
N ILE A 264 13.02 0.29 -10.00
CA ILE A 264 12.19 -0.12 -8.84
C ILE A 264 11.22 -1.23 -9.26
N GLY A 265 10.49 -1.06 -10.37
CA GLY A 265 9.56 -2.06 -10.89
C GLY A 265 10.24 -3.40 -11.15
N ARG A 266 11.38 -3.40 -11.87
CA ARG A 266 12.16 -4.62 -12.15
C ARG A 266 12.73 -5.28 -10.90
N ARG A 267 13.16 -4.48 -9.91
CA ARG A 267 13.68 -5.00 -8.63
C ARG A 267 12.57 -5.66 -7.83
N GLY A 268 11.39 -5.02 -7.75
CA GLY A 268 10.19 -5.60 -7.16
C GLY A 268 9.80 -6.92 -7.83
N GLN A 269 9.72 -6.94 -9.16
CA GLN A 269 9.38 -8.12 -9.95
C GLN A 269 10.34 -9.29 -9.69
N LYS A 270 11.64 -9.04 -9.84
CA LYS A 270 12.67 -10.07 -9.61
C LYS A 270 12.64 -10.60 -8.18
N TRP A 271 12.43 -9.73 -7.20
CA TRP A 271 12.35 -10.15 -5.81
C TRP A 271 11.08 -10.97 -5.53
N ALA A 272 9.97 -10.63 -6.18
CA ALA A 272 8.72 -11.36 -6.01
C ALA A 272 8.82 -12.82 -6.48
N GLU A 273 9.60 -13.09 -7.53
CA GLU A 273 9.90 -14.44 -8.01
C GLU A 273 10.76 -15.25 -7.01
N GLN A 274 11.58 -14.57 -6.20
CA GLN A 274 12.56 -15.19 -5.32
C GLN A 274 12.08 -15.36 -3.88
N ALA A 275 11.21 -14.47 -3.41
CA ALA A 275 10.84 -14.39 -1.99
C ALA A 275 9.33 -14.27 -1.73
N LEU A 276 8.52 -14.10 -2.78
CA LEU A 276 7.06 -13.96 -2.72
C LEU A 276 6.36 -14.93 -3.68
N SER A 277 7.03 -16.03 -4.04
CA SER A 277 6.45 -17.06 -4.89
C SER A 277 5.39 -17.87 -4.12
N LYS A 278 4.62 -18.67 -4.84
CA LYS A 278 3.69 -19.63 -4.22
C LYS A 278 4.42 -20.60 -3.28
N ARG A 279 5.65 -21.01 -3.64
CA ARG A 279 6.47 -21.89 -2.80
C ARG A 279 6.88 -21.21 -1.49
N ASP A 280 7.24 -19.93 -1.55
CA ASP A 280 7.61 -19.15 -0.35
C ASP A 280 6.42 -19.00 0.61
N MET A 281 5.23 -18.80 0.06
CA MET A 281 3.98 -18.78 0.82
C MET A 281 3.72 -20.13 1.52
N GLU A 282 3.87 -21.25 0.82
CA GLU A 282 3.71 -22.60 1.37
C GLU A 282 4.75 -22.87 2.47
N ILE A 283 6.02 -22.50 2.24
CA ILE A 283 7.10 -22.65 3.22
C ILE A 283 6.81 -21.79 4.48
N TYR A 284 6.36 -20.55 4.29
CA TYR A 284 5.99 -19.67 5.41
C TYR A 284 4.88 -20.31 6.25
N LEU A 285 3.80 -20.77 5.62
CA LEU A 285 2.68 -21.41 6.32
C LEU A 285 3.13 -22.68 7.04
N PHE A 286 3.92 -23.53 6.36
CA PHE A 286 4.42 -24.77 6.94
C PHE A 286 5.28 -24.51 8.18
N ARG A 287 6.25 -23.59 8.10
CA ARG A 287 7.11 -23.22 9.24
C ARG A 287 6.30 -22.63 10.39
N LEU A 288 5.31 -21.78 10.08
CA LEU A 288 4.43 -21.21 11.08
C LEU A 288 3.66 -22.30 11.83
N LEU A 289 3.09 -23.29 11.11
CA LEU A 289 2.35 -24.38 11.73
C LEU A 289 3.25 -25.30 12.57
N LEU A 290 4.51 -25.50 12.19
CA LEU A 290 5.48 -26.22 13.01
C LEU A 290 5.78 -25.50 14.32
N GLU A 291 6.05 -24.19 14.28
CA GLU A 291 6.30 -23.40 15.49
C GLU A 291 5.06 -23.30 16.37
N TRP A 292 3.89 -23.15 15.75
CA TRP A 292 2.62 -23.16 16.45
C TRP A 292 2.37 -24.50 17.14
N GLY A 293 2.57 -25.61 16.42
CA GLY A 293 2.47 -26.97 16.97
C GLY A 293 3.40 -27.19 18.16
N ARG A 294 4.66 -26.73 18.05
CA ARG A 294 5.63 -26.78 19.16
C ARG A 294 5.18 -25.93 20.36
N LEU A 295 4.57 -24.78 20.13
CA LEU A 295 4.11 -23.89 21.19
C LEU A 295 2.94 -24.48 22.00
N ILE A 296 2.03 -25.19 21.33
CA ILE A 296 0.84 -25.76 21.97
C ILE A 296 1.02 -27.19 22.49
N ASP A 297 2.12 -27.87 22.16
CA ASP A 297 2.39 -29.22 22.67
C ASP A 297 2.64 -29.18 24.19
N ASP A 298 1.97 -30.07 24.93
CA ASP A 298 2.13 -30.20 26.39
C ASP A 298 3.58 -30.51 26.77
N ARG A 299 4.32 -31.20 25.89
CA ARG A 299 5.74 -31.57 26.05
C ARG A 299 6.69 -30.51 25.51
N ARG A 300 6.24 -29.29 25.19
CA ARG A 300 7.11 -28.21 24.64
C ARG A 300 8.39 -27.92 25.44
N GLY A 301 8.39 -28.23 26.74
CA GLY A 301 9.55 -28.13 27.63
C GLY A 301 10.60 -29.25 27.44
N GLU A 302 10.36 -30.18 26.52
CA GLU A 302 11.21 -31.35 26.23
C GLU A 302 11.41 -31.55 24.71
N ILE A 303 10.68 -30.80 23.86
CA ILE A 303 10.79 -30.92 22.41
C ILE A 303 12.12 -30.32 21.94
N GLY A 304 12.99 -31.19 21.40
CA GLY A 304 14.31 -30.82 20.89
C GLY A 304 15.42 -30.81 21.94
N TYR A 305 15.08 -31.04 23.22
CA TYR A 305 16.06 -31.10 24.30
C TYR A 305 15.57 -31.96 25.47
N ARG A 306 16.44 -32.83 25.96
CA ARG A 306 16.19 -33.63 27.16
C ARG A 306 16.79 -32.94 28.37
N ARG A 307 15.99 -32.75 29.42
CA ARG A 307 16.49 -32.30 30.72
C ARG A 307 17.12 -33.50 31.44
N MET A 308 18.43 -33.41 31.66
CA MET A 308 19.21 -34.41 32.38
C MET A 308 18.95 -34.33 33.89
N GLN A 309 19.28 -35.40 34.62
CA GLN A 309 19.10 -35.48 36.07
C GLN A 309 19.91 -34.44 36.85
N ASP A 310 21.03 -33.96 36.28
CA ASP A 310 21.86 -32.89 36.84
C ASP A 310 21.31 -31.47 36.56
N GLY A 311 20.16 -31.38 35.89
CA GLY A 311 19.53 -30.12 35.50
C GLY A 311 20.07 -29.50 34.21
N SER A 312 21.05 -30.12 33.55
CA SER A 312 21.54 -29.69 32.25
C SER A 312 20.56 -30.04 31.13
N PHE A 313 20.61 -29.30 30.02
CA PHE A 313 19.80 -29.58 28.83
C PHE A 313 20.69 -30.17 27.74
N GLN A 314 20.35 -31.37 27.27
CA GLN A 314 20.99 -32.01 26.11
C GLN A 314 20.10 -31.85 24.89
N ASN A 315 20.64 -31.34 23.77
CA ASN A 315 19.90 -31.28 22.51
C ASN A 315 19.67 -32.71 21.99
N ASP A 316 18.41 -33.08 21.75
CA ASP A 316 18.04 -34.44 21.31
C ASP A 316 18.25 -34.65 19.80
N GLY A 317 18.90 -33.71 19.11
CA GLY A 317 19.50 -33.95 17.80
C GLY A 317 18.51 -34.25 16.69
N TRP A 318 17.53 -33.37 16.46
CA TRP A 318 16.62 -33.48 15.31
C TRP A 318 17.28 -33.14 13.95
N ALA A 319 18.62 -33.04 13.90
CA ALA A 319 19.41 -32.65 12.73
C ALA A 319 20.51 -33.66 12.36
N HIS A 320 20.39 -34.91 12.81
CA HIS A 320 21.19 -36.01 12.28
C HIS A 320 20.24 -37.10 11.81
N ASN A 321 19.82 -37.02 10.55
CA ASN A 321 19.73 -38.16 9.63
C ASN A 321 19.39 -37.66 8.21
N GLU A 322 20.36 -37.91 7.33
CA GLU A 322 20.34 -38.07 5.86
C GLU A 322 20.11 -36.86 4.93
#